data_AF-A0A372QFT2-F1
#
_entry.id   AF-A0A372QFT2-F1
#
_cell.length_a   1.000
_cell.length_b   1.000
_cell.length_c   1.000
_cell.angle_alpha   90.00
_cell.angle_beta   90.00
_cell.angle_gamma   90.00
#
_symmetry.space_group_name_H-M   'P 1'
#
loop_
_entity.id
_entity.type
_entity.pdbx_description
1 polymer ?
#
loop_
_entity_poly.entity_id
_entity_poly.type
_entity_poly.pdbx_seq_one_letter_code
_entity_poly.pdbx_strand_id
1 'polypeptide(L)'
;MAIGLRIIHELGLVHHNLHTGNVLIGQGGKAYLTDLELNHPVNEESSEFGIYAVLPFVAPEVLRGGEYTAASDVYSFGMIMWMLTSGTPKCYMDLMKRCCDNNKLERPSATELEMIFRRWCIGEFDDQFIQADNIIQVKEVTGLLNMILLLQLDEELDL
;
A
#
# COMPACT_ATOMS: atom_id res chain seq x y z
N MET A 1 3.98 7.92 -6.01
CA MET A 1 2.67 7.47 -5.51
C MET A 1 1.94 8.56 -4.71
N ALA A 2 2.36 8.91 -3.47
CA ALA A 2 1.63 9.89 -2.63
C ALA A 2 1.42 11.26 -3.30
N ILE A 3 2.45 11.81 -3.97
CA ILE A 3 2.33 13.05 -4.76
C ILE A 3 1.26 12.94 -5.85
N GLY A 4 1.22 11.81 -6.57
CA GLY A 4 0.24 11.59 -7.62
C GLY A 4 -1.18 11.54 -7.07
N LEU A 5 -1.37 10.85 -5.94
CA LEU A 5 -2.67 10.77 -5.28
C LEU A 5 -3.14 12.16 -4.79
N ARG A 6 -2.22 12.95 -4.21
CA ARG A 6 -2.50 14.33 -3.80
C ARG A 6 -3.00 15.17 -4.97
N ILE A 7 -2.32 15.11 -6.11
CA ILE A 7 -2.71 15.88 -7.30
C ILE A 7 -4.10 15.49 -7.78
N ILE A 8 -4.43 14.19 -7.83
CA ILE A 8 -5.78 13.73 -8.19
C ILE A 8 -6.83 14.35 -7.25
N HIS A 9 -6.61 14.27 -5.94
CA HIS A 9 -7.54 14.79 -4.93
C HIS A 9 -7.66 16.32 -4.95
N GLU A 10 -6.56 17.05 -5.20
CA GLU A 10 -6.56 18.51 -5.34
C GLU A 10 -7.33 18.99 -6.58
N LEU A 11 -7.41 18.16 -7.61
CA LEU A 11 -8.26 18.41 -8.79
C LEU A 11 -9.74 18.08 -8.55
N GLY A 12 -10.11 17.67 -7.32
CA GLY A 12 -11.47 17.26 -6.97
C GLY A 12 -11.86 15.89 -7.53
N LEU A 13 -10.88 15.09 -7.97
CA LEU A 13 -11.08 13.75 -8.51
C LEU A 13 -10.81 12.70 -7.44
N VAL A 14 -11.35 11.50 -7.66
CA VAL A 14 -11.08 10.29 -6.88
C VAL A 14 -10.65 9.20 -7.85
N HIS A 15 -9.66 8.39 -7.49
CA HIS A 15 -9.09 7.37 -8.37
C HIS A 15 -10.02 6.16 -8.55
N HIS A 16 -10.79 5.78 -7.53
CA HIS A 16 -11.78 4.67 -7.50
C HIS A 16 -11.21 3.24 -7.59
N ASN A 17 -10.08 3.04 -8.25
CA ASN A 17 -9.53 1.70 -8.49
C ASN A 17 -8.02 1.64 -8.24
N LEU A 18 -7.59 2.23 -7.12
CA LEU A 18 -6.19 2.20 -6.72
C LEU A 18 -5.83 0.80 -6.20
N HIS A 19 -4.94 0.10 -6.91
CA HIS A 19 -4.37 -1.17 -6.48
C HIS A 19 -2.99 -1.35 -7.12
N THR A 20 -2.26 -2.40 -6.74
CA THR A 20 -0.90 -2.64 -7.25
C THR A 20 -0.82 -2.78 -8.77
N GLY A 21 -1.82 -3.39 -9.41
CA GLY A 21 -1.93 -3.43 -10.87
C GLY A 21 -2.08 -2.07 -11.57
N ASN A 22 -2.49 -1.02 -10.86
CA ASN A 22 -2.65 0.35 -11.36
C ASN A 22 -1.53 1.28 -10.87
N VAL A 23 -0.39 0.69 -10.46
CA VAL A 23 0.84 1.41 -10.13
C VAL A 23 1.95 0.97 -11.08
N LEU A 24 2.43 1.90 -11.91
CA LEU A 24 3.56 1.67 -12.80
C LEU A 24 4.86 2.09 -12.13
N ILE A 25 5.90 1.26 -12.23
CA ILE A 25 7.24 1.57 -11.72
C ILE A 25 8.14 1.95 -12.91
N GLY A 26 8.55 3.22 -12.94
CA GLY A 26 9.48 3.74 -13.93
C GLY A 26 10.93 3.67 -13.49
N GLN A 27 11.82 4.24 -14.31
CA GLN A 27 13.26 4.30 -14.03
C GLN A 27 13.55 4.98 -12.69
N GLY A 28 14.49 4.41 -11.93
CA GLY A 28 14.86 4.90 -10.60
C GLY A 28 13.81 4.63 -9.51
N GLY A 29 12.91 3.65 -9.71
CA GLY A 29 11.92 3.24 -8.71
C GLY A 29 10.76 4.21 -8.54
N LYS A 30 10.57 5.17 -9.46
CA LYS A 30 9.47 6.13 -9.40
C LYS A 30 8.13 5.45 -9.68
N ALA A 31 7.22 5.52 -8.72
CA ALA A 31 5.87 4.95 -8.84
C ALA A 31 4.85 5.99 -9.35
N TYR A 32 4.15 5.65 -10.44
CA TYR A 32 3.12 6.44 -11.11
C TYR A 32 1.75 5.77 -10.98
N LEU A 33 0.71 6.57 -10.76
CA LEU A 33 -0.68 6.09 -10.79
C LEU A 33 -1.20 6.11 -12.22
N THR A 34 -1.97 5.11 -12.61
CA THR A 34 -2.57 4.98 -13.94
C THR A 34 -4.06 4.64 -13.82
N ASP A 35 -4.77 4.54 -14.93
CA ASP A 35 -6.16 4.06 -14.98
C ASP A 35 -7.14 4.98 -14.22
N LEU A 36 -7.10 6.27 -14.58
CA LEU A 36 -8.05 7.29 -14.09
C LEU A 36 -9.40 7.25 -14.84
N GLU A 37 -9.57 6.27 -15.76
CA GLU A 37 -10.63 6.25 -16.77
C GLU A 37 -11.96 5.64 -16.28
N LEU A 38 -12.07 5.22 -15.02
CA LEU A 38 -13.31 4.67 -14.44
C LEU A 38 -14.32 5.74 -13.98
N ASN A 39 -14.19 6.99 -14.46
CA ASN A 39 -15.18 8.05 -14.27
C ASN A 39 -16.34 7.91 -15.27
N HIS A 40 -17.05 6.77 -15.27
CA HIS A 40 -18.31 6.69 -16.01
C HIS A 40 -19.41 7.42 -15.24
N PRO A 41 -20.13 8.38 -15.86
CA PRO A 41 -21.32 8.95 -15.25
C PRO A 41 -22.36 7.82 -15.10
N VAL A 42 -22.85 7.65 -13.88
CA VAL A 42 -23.93 6.72 -13.53
C VAL A 42 -25.23 7.23 -14.18
N ASN A 43 -25.37 7.00 -15.47
CA ASN A 43 -26.62 7.11 -16.20
C ASN A 43 -26.78 5.81 -17.00
N GLU A 44 -27.00 4.71 -16.30
CA GLU A 44 -27.73 3.58 -16.86
C GLU A 44 -28.22 2.72 -15.70
N GLU A 45 -29.55 2.62 -15.61
CA GLU A 45 -30.27 1.74 -14.71
C GLU A 45 -29.75 0.30 -14.87
N SER A 46 -28.81 -0.08 -14.03
CA SER A 46 -28.44 -1.47 -13.82
C SER A 46 -28.23 -1.67 -12.33
N SER A 47 -29.21 -2.32 -11.73
CA SER A 47 -29.31 -2.70 -10.32
C SER A 47 -28.34 -3.82 -9.95
N GLU A 48 -27.11 -3.79 -10.49
CA GLU A 48 -25.99 -4.61 -10.07
C GLU A 48 -24.80 -3.67 -9.89
N PHE A 49 -24.46 -3.39 -8.63
CA PHE A 49 -23.20 -2.74 -8.25
C PHE A 49 -22.07 -3.71 -8.64
N GLY A 50 -21.71 -3.74 -9.92
CA GLY A 50 -20.58 -4.48 -10.43
C GLY A 50 -19.34 -3.91 -9.76
N ILE A 51 -18.83 -4.58 -8.72
CA ILE A 51 -17.55 -4.21 -8.12
C ILE A 51 -16.48 -4.59 -9.15
N TYR A 52 -16.20 -3.69 -10.09
CA TYR A 52 -15.07 -3.79 -11.02
C TYR A 52 -13.72 -3.59 -10.30
N ALA A 53 -13.75 -3.25 -9.02
CA ALA A 53 -12.58 -3.02 -8.19
C ALA A 53 -11.99 -4.32 -7.63
N VAL A 54 -10.67 -4.31 -7.40
CA VAL A 54 -9.95 -5.45 -6.84
C VAL A 54 -10.21 -5.56 -5.34
N LEU A 55 -11.05 -6.54 -4.93
CA LEU A 55 -11.69 -6.62 -3.61
C LEU A 55 -10.82 -6.28 -2.38
N PRO A 56 -9.57 -6.76 -2.24
CA PRO A 56 -8.74 -6.41 -1.08
C PRO A 56 -8.48 -4.92 -0.91
N PHE A 57 -8.51 -4.13 -1.99
CA PHE A 57 -8.18 -2.70 -1.98
C PHE A 57 -9.40 -1.81 -1.76
N VAL A 58 -10.61 -2.37 -1.75
CA VAL A 58 -11.86 -1.60 -1.64
C VAL A 58 -12.12 -1.23 -0.18
N ALA A 59 -12.36 0.06 0.08
CA ALA A 59 -12.63 0.56 1.42
C ALA A 59 -13.93 -0.03 2.00
N PRO A 60 -14.01 -0.24 3.33
CA PRO A 60 -15.14 -0.91 3.96
C PRO A 60 -16.47 -0.15 3.79
N GLU A 61 -16.44 1.19 3.68
CA GLU A 61 -17.63 1.97 3.38
C GLU A 61 -18.14 1.77 1.95
N VAL A 62 -17.24 1.55 0.99
CA VAL A 62 -17.57 1.29 -0.42
C VAL A 62 -18.11 -0.13 -0.57
N LEU A 63 -17.52 -1.11 0.12
CA LEU A 63 -18.04 -2.49 0.16
C LEU A 63 -19.48 -2.56 0.71
N ARG A 64 -19.92 -1.56 1.48
CA ARG A 64 -21.30 -1.44 1.99
C ARG A 64 -22.22 -0.67 1.05
N GLY A 65 -21.80 -0.40 -0.18
CA GLY A 65 -22.56 0.38 -1.17
C GLY A 65 -22.45 1.90 -1.00
N GLY A 66 -21.50 2.37 -0.18
CA GLY A 66 -21.18 3.79 -0.10
C GLY A 66 -20.42 4.29 -1.34
N GLU A 67 -20.40 5.60 -1.52
CA GLU A 67 -19.67 6.23 -2.61
C GLU A 67 -18.15 6.17 -2.40
N TYR A 68 -17.42 6.13 -3.52
CA TYR A 68 -15.98 6.35 -3.49
C TYR A 68 -15.67 7.80 -3.12
N THR A 69 -14.63 8.00 -2.33
CA THR A 69 -14.17 9.30 -1.84
C THR A 69 -12.65 9.36 -1.80
N ALA A 70 -12.07 10.54 -1.63
CA ALA A 70 -10.63 10.66 -1.39
C ALA A 70 -10.14 9.75 -0.24
N ALA A 71 -10.96 9.57 0.81
CA ALA A 71 -10.63 8.69 1.92
C ALA A 71 -10.68 7.19 1.56
N SER A 72 -11.50 6.78 0.57
CA SER A 72 -11.48 5.39 0.09
C SER A 72 -10.22 5.10 -0.71
N ASP A 73 -9.71 6.05 -1.51
CA ASP A 73 -8.41 5.88 -2.17
C ASP A 73 -7.27 5.76 -1.15
N VAL A 74 -7.33 6.50 -0.04
CA VAL A 74 -6.34 6.39 1.04
C VAL A 74 -6.37 5.01 1.68
N TYR A 75 -7.55 4.40 1.85
CA TYR A 75 -7.64 3.02 2.30
C TYR A 75 -6.94 2.08 1.33
N SER A 76 -7.22 2.22 0.03
CA SER A 76 -6.56 1.43 -1.01
C SER A 76 -5.04 1.62 -1.02
N PHE A 77 -4.56 2.85 -0.79
CA PHE A 77 -3.14 3.16 -0.57
C PHE A 77 -2.58 2.40 0.64
N GLY A 78 -3.33 2.36 1.75
CA GLY A 78 -3.00 1.58 2.93
C GLY A 78 -2.91 0.08 2.64
N MET A 79 -3.78 -0.46 1.80
CA MET A 79 -3.72 -1.87 1.38
C MET A 79 -2.49 -2.16 0.50
N ILE A 80 -2.08 -1.22 -0.37
CA ILE A 80 -0.80 -1.31 -1.07
C ILE A 80 0.37 -1.30 -0.08
N MET A 81 0.34 -0.42 0.93
CA MET A 81 1.36 -0.40 1.98
C MET A 81 1.39 -1.72 2.75
N TRP A 82 0.23 -2.28 3.09
CA TRP A 82 0.12 -3.52 3.85
C TRP A 82 0.89 -4.67 3.18
N MET A 83 0.82 -4.78 1.85
CA MET A 83 1.57 -5.78 1.09
C MET A 83 3.09 -5.69 1.26
N LEU A 84 3.60 -4.51 1.64
CA LEU A 84 5.02 -4.25 1.79
C LEU A 84 5.48 -4.30 3.25
N THR A 85 4.61 -4.62 4.22
CA THR A 85 4.90 -4.45 5.65
C THR A 85 5.98 -5.37 6.22
N SER A 86 6.23 -6.52 5.59
CA SER A 86 7.24 -7.48 6.07
C SER A 86 8.63 -6.86 6.11
N GLY A 87 9.20 -6.73 7.31
CA GLY A 87 10.53 -6.14 7.51
C GLY A 87 10.56 -4.62 7.51
N THR A 88 9.41 -3.93 7.49
CA THR A 88 9.35 -2.46 7.54
C THR A 88 9.47 -1.89 8.96
N PRO A 89 9.90 -0.63 9.11
CA PRO A 89 9.96 0.03 10.41
C PRO A 89 8.57 0.27 11.02
N LYS A 90 8.56 0.51 12.33
CA LYS A 90 7.32 0.76 13.08
C LYS A 90 6.54 1.97 12.55
N CYS A 91 7.22 3.07 12.20
CA CYS A 91 6.57 4.24 11.62
C CYS A 91 5.80 3.93 10.32
N TYR A 92 6.29 3.01 9.50
CA TYR A 92 5.61 2.56 8.28
C TYR A 92 4.36 1.75 8.61
N MET A 93 4.45 0.80 9.55
CA MET A 93 3.31 0.01 10.00
C MET A 93 2.22 0.86 10.67
N ASP A 94 2.61 1.86 11.45
CA ASP A 94 1.68 2.77 12.12
C ASP A 94 0.97 3.66 11.09
N LEU A 95 1.67 4.16 10.07
CA LEU A 95 1.04 4.89 8.96
C LEU A 95 0.07 4.00 8.17
N MET A 96 0.49 2.77 7.83
CA MET A 96 -0.37 1.81 7.13
C MET A 96 -1.67 1.58 7.90
N LYS A 97 -1.61 1.36 9.21
CA LYS A 97 -2.80 1.17 10.05
C LYS A 97 -3.75 2.38 10.01
N ARG A 98 -3.20 3.60 10.04
CA ARG A 98 -4.00 4.83 9.92
C ARG A 98 -4.68 4.93 8.55
N CYS A 99 -3.99 4.56 7.46
CA CYS A 99 -4.61 4.51 6.13
C CYS A 99 -5.77 3.50 6.08
N CYS A 100 -5.62 2.35 6.73
CA CYS A 100 -6.62 1.27 6.76
C CYS A 100 -7.69 1.44 7.85
N ASP A 101 -7.82 2.61 8.48
CA ASP A 101 -8.79 2.80 9.56
C ASP A 101 -10.24 2.61 9.07
N ASN A 102 -11.07 1.97 9.89
CA ASN A 102 -12.50 1.77 9.59
C ASN A 102 -13.27 3.10 9.58
N ASN A 103 -12.86 4.06 10.41
CA ASN A 103 -13.37 5.41 10.37
C ASN A 103 -12.61 6.22 9.31
N LYS A 104 -13.27 6.49 8.19
CA LYS A 104 -12.69 7.26 7.08
C LYS A 104 -12.19 8.66 7.46
N LEU A 105 -12.66 9.23 8.57
CA LEU A 105 -12.22 10.55 9.07
C LEU A 105 -10.87 10.49 9.81
N GLU A 106 -10.46 9.32 10.30
CA GLU A 106 -9.16 9.11 10.97
C GLU A 106 -8.03 8.83 9.97
N ARG A 107 -8.39 8.56 8.72
CA ARG A 107 -7.42 8.32 7.64
C ARG A 107 -6.72 9.65 7.28
N PRO A 108 -5.40 9.63 7.04
CA PRO A 108 -4.70 10.82 6.60
C PRO A 108 -5.20 11.28 5.22
N SER A 109 -5.12 12.58 4.93
CA SER A 109 -5.34 13.05 3.56
C SER A 109 -4.16 12.67 2.65
N ALA A 110 -4.35 12.67 1.33
CA ALA A 110 -3.24 12.46 0.40
C ALA A 110 -2.14 13.54 0.53
N THR A 111 -2.51 14.77 0.89
CA THR A 111 -1.57 15.84 1.23
C THR A 111 -0.74 15.50 2.47
N GLU A 112 -1.38 14.97 3.51
CA GLU A 112 -0.68 14.54 4.71
C GLU A 112 0.26 13.36 4.42
N LEU A 113 -0.17 12.38 3.61
CA LEU A 113 0.69 11.29 3.16
C LEU A 113 1.94 11.81 2.47
N GLU A 114 1.79 12.73 1.51
CA GLU A 114 2.93 13.35 0.81
C GLU A 114 3.89 14.04 1.78
N MET A 115 3.37 14.78 2.76
CA MET A 115 4.19 15.42 3.79
C MET A 115 4.94 14.40 4.67
N ILE A 116 4.29 13.32 5.09
CA ILE A 116 4.91 12.27 5.90
C ILE A 116 6.05 11.60 5.13
N PHE A 117 5.80 11.17 3.88
CA PHE A 117 6.86 10.57 3.05
C PHE A 117 8.00 11.56 2.79
N ARG A 118 7.70 12.84 2.57
CA ARG A 118 8.72 13.87 2.39
C ARG A 118 9.60 14.04 3.64
N ARG A 119 9.01 13.97 4.84
CA ARG A 119 9.74 14.03 6.11
C ARG A 119 10.66 12.82 6.28
N TRP A 120 10.19 11.63 5.93
CA TRP A 120 11.03 10.42 5.92
C TRP A 120 12.20 10.55 4.93
N CYS A 121 11.96 11.08 3.73
CA CYS A 121 13.03 11.30 2.75
C CYS A 121 14.11 12.30 3.18
N ILE A 122 13.84 13.19 4.15
CA ILE A 122 14.83 14.14 4.69
C ILE A 122 15.45 13.69 6.01
N GLY A 123 15.16 12.46 6.45
CA GLY A 123 15.83 11.81 7.57
C GLY A 123 14.98 11.55 8.82
N GLU A 124 13.68 11.87 8.80
CA GLU A 124 12.84 11.56 9.95
C GLU A 124 12.63 10.05 10.08
N PHE A 125 12.91 9.50 11.27
CA PHE A 125 12.90 8.07 11.59
C PHE A 125 14.00 7.23 10.93
N ASP A 126 15.09 7.84 10.44
CA ASP A 126 16.23 7.11 9.84
C ASP A 126 16.69 5.93 10.69
N ASP A 127 16.81 6.10 12.01
CA ASP A 127 17.19 5.02 12.92
C ASP A 127 16.27 3.80 12.80
N GLN A 128 14.95 4.00 12.63
CA GLN A 128 14.01 2.90 12.47
C GLN A 128 14.18 2.22 11.11
N PHE A 129 14.37 2.99 10.04
CA PHE A 129 14.58 2.44 8.69
C PHE A 129 15.90 1.66 8.63
N ILE A 130 17.00 2.21 9.16
CA ILE A 130 18.31 1.52 9.25
C ILE A 130 18.20 0.25 10.09
N GLN A 131 17.50 0.31 11.23
CA GLN A 131 17.28 -0.89 12.05
C GLN A 131 16.46 -1.95 11.30
N ALA A 132 15.43 -1.55 10.56
CA ALA A 132 14.61 -2.43 9.76
C ALA A 132 15.42 -3.12 8.64
N ASP A 133 16.26 -2.36 7.93
CA ASP A 133 17.15 -2.87 6.88
C ASP A 133 18.13 -3.91 7.42
N ASN A 134 18.72 -3.65 8.59
CA ASN A 134 19.59 -4.62 9.28
C ASN A 134 18.83 -5.90 9.65
N ILE A 135 17.58 -5.80 10.10
CA ILE A 135 16.75 -6.97 10.43
C ILE A 135 16.43 -7.77 9.16
N ILE A 136 16.11 -7.12 8.04
CA ILE A 136 15.87 -7.80 6.76
C ILE A 136 17.11 -8.58 6.34
N GLN A 137 18.29 -7.94 6.33
CA GLN A 137 19.55 -8.60 5.99
C GLN A 137 19.83 -9.80 6.90
N VAL A 138 19.64 -9.66 8.21
CA VAL A 138 19.81 -10.78 9.16
C VAL A 138 18.80 -11.90 8.90
N LYS A 139 17.54 -11.59 8.55
CA LYS A 139 16.52 -12.59 8.21
C LYS A 139 16.84 -13.35 6.93
N GLU A 140 17.33 -12.66 5.89
CA GLU A 140 17.77 -13.31 4.65
C GLU A 140 18.95 -14.25 4.92
N VAL A 141 19.97 -13.79 5.67
CA VAL A 141 21.14 -14.60 6.02
C VAL A 141 20.76 -15.81 6.86
N THR A 142 19.92 -15.64 7.88
CA THR A 142 19.47 -16.75 8.74
C THR A 142 18.53 -17.71 8.01
N GLY A 143 17.69 -17.22 7.10
CA GLY A 143 16.87 -18.06 6.22
C GLY A 143 17.70 -18.94 5.30
N LEU A 144 18.74 -18.37 4.67
CA LEU A 144 19.70 -19.12 3.87
C LEU A 144 20.48 -20.15 4.71
N LEU A 145 20.93 -19.76 5.91
CA LEU A 145 21.64 -20.65 6.81
C LEU A 145 20.76 -21.83 7.25
N ASN A 146 19.50 -21.57 7.61
CA ASN A 146 18.54 -22.63 7.97
C ASN A 146 18.24 -23.56 6.79
N MET A 147 18.16 -23.03 5.57
CA MET A 147 18.01 -23.85 4.36
C MET A 147 19.22 -24.76 4.13
N ILE A 148 20.45 -24.24 4.30
CA ILE A 148 21.68 -25.04 4.18
C ILE A 148 21.73 -26.13 5.26
N LEU A 149 21.37 -25.80 6.51
CA LEU A 149 21.39 -26.76 7.62
C LEU A 149 20.38 -27.90 7.41
N LEU A 150 19.20 -27.61 6.86
CA LEU A 150 18.20 -28.63 6.52
C LEU A 150 18.70 -29.57 5.41
N LEU A 151 19.38 -29.03 4.39
CA LEU A 151 19.97 -29.84 3.32
C LEU A 151 21.11 -30.74 3.83
N GLN A 152 21.86 -30.30 4.86
CA GLN A 152 22.91 -31.09 5.49
C GLN A 152 22.36 -32.18 6.42
N LEU A 153 21.18 -31.97 7.01
CA LEU A 153 20.51 -32.97 7.86
C LEU A 153 19.83 -34.08 7.04
N ASP A 154 19.33 -33.77 5.85
CA ASP A 154 18.75 -34.78 4.94
C ASP A 154 19.83 -35.74 4.38
N GLU A 155 21.09 -35.28 4.21
CA GLU A 155 22.20 -36.16 3.79
C GLU A 155 22.69 -37.14 4.88
N GLU A 156 22.44 -36.86 6.16
CA GLU A 156 22.84 -37.74 7.28
C GLU A 156 21.79 -38.82 7.62
N LEU A 157 20.55 -38.72 7.11
CA LEU A 157 19.46 -39.66 7.37
C LEU A 157 19.34 -40.81 6.36
N ASP A 158 20.13 -40.80 5.29
CA ASP A 158 20.17 -41.83 4.24
C ASP A 158 21.33 -42.86 4.40
N LEU A 159 21.94 -42.95 5.60
CA LEU A 159 23.01 -43.91 5.95
C LEU A 159 22.59 -44.96 7.00
#